data_AF-A0A2D5XZ77-F1
#
_entry.id   AF-A0A2D5XZ77-F1
#
_cell.length_a   1.000
_cell.length_b   1.000
_cell.length_c   1.000
_cell.angle_alpha   90.00
_cell.angle_beta   90.00
_cell.angle_gamma   90.00
#
_symmetry.space_group_name_H-M   'P 1'
#
loop_
_entity.id
_entity.type
_entity.pdbx_description
1 polymer ?
#
loop_
_entity_poly.entity_id
_entity_poly.type
_entity_poly.pdbx_seq_one_letter_code
_entity_poly.pdbx_strand_id
1 'polypeptide(L)'
;MTDESQIRKDMRGACSRILYEDSRYIIGVDNNGTDEHNLLVDDAYAFLDRAILNELARADAQRLESSLGMIGGQVLQEMRTKDIPLEELGWALAKAAIRDQEDYASHLVSKE
;
A
#
# COMPACT_ATOMS: atom_id res chain seq x y z
N MET A 1 13.62 -5.71 21.87
CA MET A 1 13.49 -4.64 20.87
C MET A 1 13.98 -5.22 19.57
N THR A 2 13.08 -5.67 18.71
CA THR A 2 13.44 -6.08 17.35
C THR A 2 13.84 -4.83 16.59
N ASP A 3 15.04 -4.83 16.02
CA ASP A 3 15.53 -3.74 15.19
C ASP A 3 14.56 -3.55 14.02
N GLU A 4 14.05 -2.34 13.87
CA GLU A 4 13.16 -2.03 12.76
C GLU A 4 13.97 -2.06 11.45
N SER A 5 13.47 -2.83 10.46
CA SER A 5 14.10 -2.95 9.14
C SER A 5 14.35 -1.56 8.53
N GLN A 6 15.55 -1.38 7.97
CA GLN A 6 15.93 -0.13 7.31
C GLN A 6 14.95 0.22 6.18
N ILE A 7 14.42 -0.78 5.48
CA ILE A 7 13.44 -0.60 4.40
C ILE A 7 12.17 0.08 4.89
N ARG A 8 11.69 -0.26 6.10
CA ARG A 8 10.51 0.40 6.69
C ARG A 8 10.76 1.87 6.99
N LYS A 9 11.96 2.20 7.46
CA LYS A 9 12.35 3.60 7.72
C LYS A 9 12.44 4.37 6.41
N ASP A 10 13.07 3.79 5.40
CA ASP A 10 13.21 4.39 4.07
C ASP A 10 11.83 4.60 3.42
N MET A 11 10.94 3.61 3.53
CA MET A 11 9.56 3.68 3.06
C MET A 11 8.78 4.83 3.68
N ARG A 12 8.87 5.04 5.00
CA ARG A 12 8.23 6.20 5.64
C ARG A 12 8.83 7.52 5.18
N GLY A 13 10.14 7.55 4.95
CA GLY A 13 10.82 8.71 4.39
C GLY A 13 10.44 9.02 2.94
N ALA A 14 10.05 7.99 2.16
CA ALA A 14 9.60 8.12 0.77
C ALA A 14 8.13 8.51 0.63
N CYS A 15 7.34 8.44 1.70
CA CYS A 15 5.92 8.78 1.68
C CYS A 15 5.66 10.18 2.22
N SER A 16 4.84 10.96 1.50
CA SER A 16 4.36 12.26 1.98
C SER A 16 3.35 12.09 3.11
N ARG A 17 2.63 10.95 3.10
CA ARG A 17 1.65 10.57 4.11
C ARG A 17 1.50 9.06 4.16
N ILE A 18 1.32 8.53 5.36
CA ILE A 18 1.00 7.12 5.58
C ILE A 18 -0.52 6.96 5.67
N LEU A 19 -1.09 6.13 4.80
CA LEU A 19 -2.52 5.83 4.75
C LEU A 19 -2.87 4.66 5.66
N TYR A 20 -2.05 3.61 5.63
CA TYR A 20 -2.19 2.44 6.48
C TYR A 20 -0.82 1.93 6.90
N GLU A 21 -0.70 1.54 8.17
CA GLU A 21 0.52 0.92 8.67
C GLU A 21 0.19 -0.04 9.82
N ASP A 22 0.80 -1.23 9.77
CA ASP A 22 0.92 -2.15 10.89
C ASP A 22 2.27 -2.87 10.86
N SER A 23 2.42 -3.97 11.60
CA SER A 23 3.69 -4.70 11.66
C SER A 23 4.13 -5.32 10.33
N ARG A 24 3.21 -5.55 9.38
CA ARG A 24 3.48 -6.17 8.08
C ARG A 24 3.38 -5.17 6.94
N TYR A 25 2.40 -4.28 6.97
CA TYR A 25 2.13 -3.41 5.83
C TYR A 25 2.55 -1.97 6.09
N ILE A 26 3.03 -1.30 5.05
CA ILE A 26 3.01 0.16 4.95
C ILE A 26 2.40 0.51 3.60
N ILE A 27 1.34 1.32 3.60
CA ILE A 27 0.73 1.89 2.40
C ILE A 27 0.73 3.40 2.57
N GLY A 28 1.39 4.11 1.67
CA GLY A 28 1.54 5.55 1.75
C GLY A 28 1.42 6.23 0.39
N VAL A 29 1.17 7.53 0.41
CA VAL A 29 1.22 8.39 -0.78
C VAL A 29 2.68 8.72 -1.04
N ASP A 30 3.15 8.56 -2.27
CA ASP A 30 4.52 8.88 -2.66
C ASP A 30 4.81 10.37 -2.44
N ASN A 31 6.08 10.71 -2.19
CA ASN A 31 6.51 12.10 -2.06
C ASN A 31 6.51 12.87 -3.39
N ASN A 32 6.59 12.16 -4.51
CA ASN A 32 6.72 12.76 -5.83
C ASN A 32 5.37 13.05 -6.51
N GLY A 33 4.26 12.50 -6.03
CA GLY A 33 2.95 12.68 -6.66
C GLY A 33 1.75 12.32 -5.76
N THR A 34 0.64 13.04 -5.92
CA THR A 34 -0.61 12.76 -5.17
C THR A 34 -1.39 11.55 -5.67
N ASP A 35 -1.06 11.06 -6.87
CA ASP A 35 -1.72 9.92 -7.52
C ASP A 35 -0.81 8.68 -7.57
N GLU A 36 0.26 8.70 -6.78
CA GLU A 36 1.26 7.64 -6.68
C GLU A 36 1.31 7.15 -5.23
N HIS A 37 1.37 5.84 -5.06
CA HIS A 37 1.32 5.18 -3.77
C HIS A 37 2.42 4.12 -3.69
N ASN A 38 2.91 3.94 -2.48
CA ASN A 38 3.90 2.94 -2.16
C ASN A 38 3.24 1.84 -1.33
N LEU A 39 3.50 0.58 -1.68
CA LEU A 39 3.12 -0.60 -0.91
C LEU A 39 4.38 -1.32 -0.44
N LEU A 40 4.49 -1.53 0.87
CA LEU A 40 5.47 -2.40 1.48
C LEU A 40 4.74 -3.53 2.22
N VAL A 41 5.16 -4.77 1.99
CA VAL A 41 4.72 -5.97 2.70
C VAL A 41 5.95 -6.65 3.29
N ASP A 42 6.06 -6.61 4.61
CA ASP A 42 7.29 -6.84 5.37
C ASP A 42 8.46 -6.02 4.80
N ASP A 43 9.29 -6.62 3.95
CA ASP A 43 10.43 -5.99 3.27
C ASP A 43 10.33 -6.02 1.74
N ALA A 44 9.21 -6.47 1.18
CA ALA A 44 8.95 -6.47 -0.26
C ALA A 44 8.15 -5.23 -0.67
N TYR A 45 8.64 -4.54 -1.71
CA TYR A 45 8.11 -3.26 -2.16
C TYR A 45 7.43 -3.35 -3.52
N ALA A 46 6.34 -2.60 -3.68
CA ALA A 46 5.69 -2.36 -4.97
C ALA A 46 5.24 -0.89 -5.05
N PHE A 47 5.39 -0.34 -6.25
CA PHE A 47 4.85 0.98 -6.59
C PHE A 47 3.46 0.81 -7.21
N LEU A 48 2.50 1.62 -6.77
CA LEU A 48 1.12 1.57 -7.21
C LEU A 48 0.71 2.96 -7.69
N ASP A 49 0.21 3.09 -8.91
CA ASP A 49 -0.57 4.28 -9.23
C ASP A 49 -1.93 4.23 -8.50
N ARG A 50 -2.60 5.38 -8.39
CA ARG A 50 -3.88 5.49 -7.71
C ARG A 50 -4.98 4.63 -8.32
N ALA A 51 -4.99 4.42 -9.63
CA ALA A 51 -6.00 3.60 -10.28
C ALA A 51 -5.82 2.13 -9.89
N ILE A 52 -4.57 1.67 -9.84
CA ILE A 52 -4.16 0.35 -9.41
C ILE A 52 -4.44 0.14 -7.92
N LEU A 53 -4.12 1.10 -7.05
CA LEU A 53 -4.49 1.01 -5.63
C LEU A 53 -6.00 0.81 -5.46
N ASN A 54 -6.82 1.59 -6.17
CA ASN A 54 -8.27 1.48 -6.12
C ASN A 54 -8.81 0.17 -6.71
N GLU A 55 -8.15 -0.37 -7.75
CA GLU A 55 -8.48 -1.67 -8.33
C GLU A 55 -8.24 -2.78 -7.30
N LEU A 56 -7.03 -2.84 -6.76
CA LEU A 56 -6.63 -3.83 -5.76
C LEU A 56 -7.50 -3.76 -4.50
N ALA A 57 -7.83 -2.55 -4.03
CA ALA A 57 -8.70 -2.35 -2.86
C ALA A 57 -10.11 -2.93 -3.03
N ARG A 58 -10.56 -3.16 -4.27
CA ARG A 58 -11.87 -3.73 -4.61
C ARG A 58 -11.80 -5.19 -5.06
N ALA A 59 -10.59 -5.72 -5.24
CA ALA A 59 -10.36 -7.04 -5.77
C ALA A 59 -10.67 -8.13 -4.73
N ASP A 60 -11.22 -9.24 -5.20
CA ASP A 60 -11.23 -10.50 -4.44
C ASP A 60 -9.83 -11.14 -4.42
N ALA A 61 -9.62 -12.18 -3.62
CA ALA A 61 -8.31 -12.83 -3.48
C ALA A 61 -7.71 -13.30 -4.81
N GLN A 62 -8.52 -13.87 -5.71
CA GLN A 62 -8.02 -14.38 -7.00
C GLN A 62 -7.57 -13.24 -7.92
N ARG A 63 -8.35 -12.15 -7.95
CA ARG A 63 -7.99 -10.95 -8.72
C ARG A 63 -6.78 -10.25 -8.12
N LEU A 64 -6.71 -10.13 -6.79
CA LEU A 64 -5.58 -9.56 -6.09
C LEU A 64 -4.28 -10.30 -6.42
N GLU A 65 -4.32 -11.64 -6.40
CA GLU A 65 -3.19 -12.48 -6.79
C GLU A 65 -2.72 -12.19 -8.21
N SER A 66 -3.68 -12.14 -9.16
CA SER A 66 -3.38 -11.87 -10.56
C SER A 66 -2.80 -10.47 -10.77
N SER A 67 -3.40 -9.44 -10.16
CA SER A 67 -2.95 -8.05 -10.27
C SER A 67 -1.56 -7.87 -9.67
N LEU A 68 -1.32 -8.38 -8.46
CA LEU A 68 0.00 -8.35 -7.81
C LEU A 68 1.05 -9.11 -8.62
N GLY A 69 0.68 -10.21 -9.28
CA GLY A 69 1.58 -10.91 -10.19
C GLY A 69 2.11 -10.05 -11.35
N MET A 70 1.36 -9.02 -11.76
CA MET A 70 1.75 -8.14 -12.87
C MET A 70 2.57 -6.92 -12.41
N ILE A 71 2.24 -6.35 -11.25
CA ILE A 71 2.78 -5.05 -10.79
C ILE A 71 3.72 -5.15 -9.59
N GLY A 72 3.67 -6.26 -8.86
CA GLY A 72 4.29 -6.42 -7.54
C GLY A 72 4.68 -7.86 -7.26
N GLY A 73 5.32 -8.52 -8.23
CA GLY A 73 5.66 -9.95 -8.13
C GLY A 73 6.51 -10.31 -6.91
N GLN A 74 7.37 -9.39 -6.45
CA GLN A 74 8.14 -9.55 -5.22
C GLN A 74 7.24 -9.54 -3.97
N VAL A 75 6.24 -8.65 -3.92
CA VAL A 75 5.23 -8.63 -2.85
C VAL A 75 4.46 -9.94 -2.82
N LEU A 76 4.01 -10.43 -3.99
CA LEU A 76 3.29 -11.70 -4.06
C LEU A 76 4.16 -12.88 -3.60
N GLN A 77 5.44 -12.89 -3.98
CA GLN A 77 6.39 -13.90 -3.54
C GLN A 77 6.62 -13.85 -2.03
N GLU A 78 6.75 -12.66 -1.44
CA GLU A 78 6.94 -12.49 0.00
C GLU A 78 5.72 -12.98 0.77
N MET A 79 4.51 -12.59 0.35
CA MET A 79 3.27 -13.07 0.95
C MET A 79 3.18 -14.60 0.94
N ARG A 80 3.52 -15.25 -0.18
CA ARG A 80 3.56 -16.71 -0.26
C ARG A 80 4.63 -17.32 0.65
N THR A 81 5.79 -16.70 0.74
CA THR A 81 6.92 -17.18 1.56
C THR A 81 6.62 -17.07 3.05
N LYS A 82 5.88 -16.04 3.45
CA LYS A 82 5.53 -15.73 4.84
C LYS A 82 4.14 -16.22 5.26
N ASP A 83 3.43 -16.91 4.36
CA ASP A 83 2.07 -17.40 4.57
C ASP A 83 1.09 -16.27 4.98
N ILE A 84 1.19 -15.14 4.29
CA ILE A 84 0.32 -13.97 4.50
C ILE A 84 -0.93 -14.11 3.62
N PRO A 85 -2.14 -14.11 4.20
CA PRO A 85 -3.38 -14.24 3.42
C PRO A 85 -3.62 -13.03 2.51
N LEU A 86 -4.07 -13.29 1.27
CA LEU A 86 -4.45 -12.23 0.34
C LEU A 86 -5.63 -11.41 0.85
N GLU A 87 -6.57 -12.01 1.60
CA GLU A 87 -7.66 -11.25 2.20
C GLU A 87 -7.14 -10.20 3.20
N GLU A 88 -6.09 -10.51 3.96
CA GLU A 88 -5.48 -9.57 4.91
C GLU A 88 -4.97 -8.32 4.20
N LEU A 89 -4.24 -8.50 3.09
CA LEU A 89 -3.78 -7.40 2.25
C LEU A 89 -4.95 -6.63 1.62
N GLY A 90 -5.98 -7.33 1.13
CA GLY A 90 -7.18 -6.70 0.59
C GLY A 90 -7.85 -5.74 1.59
N TRP A 91 -7.93 -6.14 2.86
CA TRP A 91 -8.44 -5.27 3.93
C TRP A 91 -7.54 -4.05 4.19
N ALA A 92 -6.22 -4.21 4.19
CA ALA A 92 -5.27 -3.11 4.35
C ALA A 92 -5.40 -2.09 3.21
N LEU A 93 -5.48 -2.56 1.96
CA LEU A 93 -5.66 -1.74 0.77
C LEU A 93 -7.00 -0.99 0.78
N ALA A 94 -8.08 -1.65 1.19
CA ALA A 94 -9.40 -1.02 1.32
C ALA A 94 -9.37 0.13 2.35
N LYS A 95 -8.73 -0.07 3.51
CA LYS A 95 -8.57 0.98 4.53
C LYS A 95 -7.73 2.15 4.00
N ALA A 96 -6.63 1.85 3.31
CA ALA A 96 -5.78 2.88 2.72
C ALA A 96 -6.54 3.71 1.68
N ALA A 97 -7.31 3.07 0.79
CA ALA A 97 -8.10 3.74 -0.24
C ALA A 97 -9.19 4.65 0.35
N ILE A 98 -9.88 4.23 1.42
CA ILE A 98 -10.86 5.06 2.11
C ILE A 98 -10.19 6.32 2.67
N ARG A 99 -9.05 6.16 3.36
CA ARG A 99 -8.33 7.28 3.95
C ARG A 99 -7.78 8.25 2.88
N ASP A 100 -7.28 7.72 1.77
CA ASP A 100 -6.82 8.56 0.65
C ASP A 100 -7.94 9.45 0.10
N GLN A 101 -9.17 8.92 0.03
CA GLN A 101 -10.34 9.69 -0.42
C GLN A 101 -10.74 10.77 0.59
N GLU A 102 -10.75 10.47 1.89
CA GLU A 102 -11.06 11.43 2.96
C GLU A 102 -10.05 12.60 2.98
N ASP A 103 -8.77 12.27 2.84
CA ASP A 103 -7.70 13.25 2.83
C ASP A 103 -7.75 14.13 1.56
N TYR A 104 -8.02 13.52 0.40
CA TYR A 104 -8.17 14.25 -0.86
C TYR A 104 -9.36 15.21 -0.83
N ALA A 105 -10.50 14.77 -0.29
CA ALA A 105 -11.67 15.63 -0.12
C ALA A 105 -11.37 16.83 0.80
N SER A 106 -10.65 16.58 1.90
CA SER A 106 -10.24 17.64 2.84
C SER A 106 -9.31 18.68 2.19
N HIS A 107 -8.40 18.24 1.31
CA HIS A 107 -7.50 19.12 0.56
C HIS A 107 -8.22 20.01 -0.47
N LEU A 108 -9.30 19.52 -1.07
CA LEU A 108 -10.11 20.32 -2.00
C LEU A 108 -10.88 21.42 -1.28
N VAL A 109 -11.46 21.12 -0.12
CA VAL A 109 -12.24 22.09 0.68
C VAL A 109 -11.36 23.18 1.28
N SER A 110 -10.11 22.86 1.66
CA SER A 110 -9.18 23.82 2.28
C SER A 110 -8.47 24.74 1.27
N LYS A 111 -8.73 24.59 -0.03
CA LYS A 111 -8.25 25.47 -1.11
C LYS A 111 -9.29 26.48 -1.60
N GLU A 112 -10.49 26.48 -1.02
CA GLU A 112 -11.52 27.53 -1.18
C GLU A 112 -11.39 28.63 -0.11
#